data_AF-A0A259CU71-F1
#
_entry.id   AF-A0A259CU71-F1
#
_cell.length_a   1.000
_cell.length_b   1.000
_cell.length_c   1.000
_cell.angle_alpha   90.00
_cell.angle_beta   90.00
_cell.angle_gamma   90.00
#
_symmetry.space_group_name_H-M   'P 1'
#
loop_
_entity.id
_entity.type
_entity.pdbx_description
1 polymer ?
#
loop_
_entity_poly.entity_id
_entity_poly.type
_entity_poly.pdbx_seq_one_letter_code
_entity_poly.pdbx_strand_id
1 'polypeptide(L)'
;MENEIKAYLKAHPEFFEHNAHLLTEVFLPSPHGEGTISLAQRQQLAQRDKIRVLESKFTELILNAEENEATAEKVHRLTIGLLGAPNFEQLNAHLSAYLRDYFELPDSQLKLWSSSSLL
;
A
#
# COMPACT_ATOMS: atom_id res chain seq x y z
N MET A 1 -15.01 45.78 2.39
CA MET A 1 -16.02 44.99 3.14
C MET A 1 -16.50 43.74 2.41
N GLU A 2 -17.35 43.78 1.39
CA GLU A 2 -17.89 42.52 0.80
C GLU A 2 -16.80 41.59 0.21
N ASN A 3 -15.77 42.17 -0.41
CA ASN A 3 -14.63 41.40 -0.96
C ASN A 3 -13.73 40.80 0.14
N GLU A 4 -13.61 41.45 1.28
CA GLU A 4 -12.84 40.93 2.43
C GLU A 4 -13.61 39.78 3.11
N ILE A 5 -14.94 39.90 3.21
CA ILE A 5 -15.80 38.83 3.71
C ILE A 5 -15.70 37.59 2.80
N LYS A 6 -15.72 37.77 1.47
CA LYS A 6 -15.51 36.67 0.52
C LYS A 6 -14.14 36.02 0.65
N ALA A 7 -13.09 36.81 0.87
CA ALA A 7 -11.74 36.29 1.09
C ALA A 7 -11.64 35.52 2.41
N TYR A 8 -12.22 36.04 3.49
CA TYR A 8 -12.28 35.41 4.81
C TYR A 8 -13.04 34.07 4.78
N LEU A 9 -14.21 34.04 4.15
CA LEU A 9 -15.02 32.81 4.00
C LEU A 9 -14.34 31.76 3.12
N LYS A 10 -13.52 32.16 2.14
CA LYS A 10 -12.70 31.22 1.35
C LYS A 10 -11.49 30.70 2.12
N ALA A 11 -10.90 31.53 2.98
CA ALA A 11 -9.73 31.17 3.77
C ALA A 11 -10.09 30.30 4.99
N HIS A 12 -11.34 30.38 5.47
CA HIS A 12 -11.82 29.67 6.66
C HIS A 12 -13.05 28.80 6.34
N PRO A 13 -12.88 27.68 5.62
CA PRO A 13 -13.98 26.77 5.29
C PRO A 13 -14.68 26.17 6.52
N GLU A 14 -13.96 26.03 7.65
CA GLU A 14 -14.49 25.57 8.95
C GLU A 14 -15.56 26.51 9.54
N PHE A 15 -15.63 27.76 9.08
CA PHE A 15 -16.64 28.73 9.51
C PHE A 15 -18.06 28.21 9.24
N PHE A 16 -18.28 27.51 8.12
CA PHE A 16 -19.56 26.92 7.77
C PHE A 16 -19.86 25.62 8.53
N GLU A 17 -18.83 24.92 8.99
CA GLU A 17 -18.99 23.73 9.86
C GLU A 17 -19.45 24.14 11.26
N HIS A 18 -18.86 25.19 11.84
CA HIS A 18 -19.21 25.71 13.16
C HIS A 18 -20.54 26.48 13.18
N ASN A 19 -20.97 27.02 12.04
CA ASN A 19 -22.20 27.79 11.91
C ASN A 19 -23.22 27.13 10.98
N ALA A 20 -23.36 25.81 11.07
CA ALA A 20 -24.28 25.03 10.23
C ALA A 20 -25.75 25.52 10.29
N HIS A 21 -26.17 26.12 11.41
CA HIS A 21 -27.51 26.70 11.58
C HIS A 21 -27.76 27.94 10.70
N LEU A 22 -26.71 28.69 10.35
CA LEU A 22 -26.82 29.83 9.43
C LEU A 22 -27.11 29.36 8.00
N LEU A 23 -26.76 28.12 7.63
CA LEU A 23 -27.01 27.56 6.29
C LEU A 23 -28.47 27.13 6.09
N THR A 24 -29.19 26.83 7.18
CA THR A 24 -30.64 26.62 7.15
C THR A 24 -31.42 27.93 6.97
N GLU A 25 -30.83 29.06 7.37
CA GLU A 25 -31.43 30.39 7.25
C GLU A 25 -31.00 31.13 5.96
N VAL A 26 -29.80 30.83 5.43
CA VAL A 26 -29.25 31.45 4.22
C VAL A 26 -29.53 30.58 2.99
N PHE A 27 -30.59 30.92 2.26
CA PHE A 27 -30.83 30.42 0.92
C PHE A 27 -29.79 31.01 -0.06
N LEU A 28 -28.88 30.18 -0.55
CA LEU A 28 -27.97 30.55 -1.64
C LEU A 28 -28.48 29.95 -2.97
N PRO A 29 -29.30 30.68 -3.76
CA PRO A 29 -29.65 30.23 -5.10
C PRO A 29 -28.42 30.30 -6.00
N SER A 30 -28.03 29.17 -6.59
CA SER A 30 -27.09 29.14 -7.71
C SER A 30 -27.73 29.91 -8.89
N PRO A 31 -27.00 30.81 -9.57
CA PRO A 31 -27.58 31.66 -10.60
C PRO A 31 -27.95 30.92 -11.90
N HIS A 32 -27.58 29.65 -12.09
CA HIS A 32 -28.00 28.84 -13.24
C HIS A 32 -28.63 27.53 -12.74
N GLY A 33 -29.92 27.36 -13.05
CA GLY A 33 -30.76 26.28 -12.55
C GLY A 33 -30.43 24.92 -13.14
N GLU A 34 -30.07 23.99 -12.25
CA GLU A 34 -30.55 22.60 -12.14
C GLU A 34 -29.76 21.96 -10.99
N GLY A 35 -30.46 21.68 -9.87
CA GLY A 35 -29.95 20.85 -8.78
C GLY A 35 -28.96 21.51 -7.80
N THR A 36 -29.48 22.02 -6.69
CA THR A 36 -28.68 22.36 -5.50
C THR A 36 -28.05 21.10 -4.92
N ILE A 37 -26.82 20.74 -5.31
CA ILE A 37 -26.06 19.70 -4.60
C ILE A 37 -25.64 20.27 -3.24
N SER A 38 -26.26 19.77 -2.16
CA SER A 38 -25.92 20.15 -0.79
C SER A 38 -24.45 19.86 -0.50
N LEU A 39 -23.79 20.70 0.31
CA LEU A 39 -22.41 20.46 0.76
C LEU A 39 -22.23 19.05 1.34
N ALA A 40 -23.26 18.53 2.02
CA ALA A 40 -23.30 17.17 2.54
C ALA A 40 -23.22 16.10 1.43
N GLN A 41 -23.88 16.31 0.29
CA GLN A 41 -23.78 15.40 -0.86
C GLN A 41 -22.38 15.42 -1.48
N ARG A 42 -21.73 16.58 -1.56
CA ARG A 42 -20.32 16.67 -2.00
C ARG A 42 -19.37 15.97 -1.02
N GLN A 43 -19.58 16.14 0.28
CA GLN A 43 -18.80 15.46 1.31
C GLN A 43 -18.99 13.94 1.26
N GLN A 44 -20.23 13.47 1.05
CA GLN A 44 -20.54 12.05 0.88
C GLN A 44 -19.85 11.46 -0.36
N LEU A 45 -19.84 12.18 -1.49
CA LEU A 45 -19.12 11.74 -2.69
C LEU A 45 -17.61 11.64 -2.43
N ALA A 46 -17.01 12.66 -1.82
CA ALA A 46 -15.58 12.65 -1.47
C ALA A 46 -15.22 11.51 -0.50
N GLN A 47 -16.10 11.20 0.46
CA GLN A 47 -15.92 10.05 1.35
C GLN A 47 -15.97 8.72 0.59
N ARG A 48 -16.91 8.55 -0.35
CA ARG A 48 -17.00 7.33 -1.18
C ARG A 48 -15.77 7.15 -2.05
N ASP A 49 -15.25 8.22 -2.64
CA ASP A 49 -14.01 8.17 -3.43
C ASP A 49 -12.82 7.79 -2.54
N LYS A 50 -12.72 8.37 -1.33
CA LYS A 50 -11.68 8.01 -0.36
C LYS A 50 -11.76 6.54 0.05
N ILE A 51 -12.96 6.02 0.31
CA ILE A 51 -13.19 4.60 0.62
C ILE A 51 -12.70 3.73 -0.54
N ARG A 52 -13.08 4.06 -1.78
CA ARG A 52 -12.66 3.30 -2.97
C ARG A 52 -11.13 3.28 -3.15
N VAL A 53 -10.46 4.40 -2.92
CA VAL A 53 -8.99 4.48 -2.98
C VAL A 53 -8.36 3.63 -1.87
N LEU A 54 -8.92 3.66 -0.66
CA LEU A 54 -8.43 2.84 0.46
C LEU A 54 -8.62 1.34 0.19
N GLU A 55 -9.78 0.93 -0.32
CA GLU A 55 -10.06 -0.45 -0.72
C GLU A 55 -9.03 -0.93 -1.75
N SER A 56 -8.75 -0.13 -2.78
CA SER A 56 -7.73 -0.46 -3.77
C SER A 56 -6.34 -0.63 -3.16
N LYS A 57 -5.95 0.23 -2.22
CA LYS A 57 -4.66 0.12 -1.51
C LYS A 57 -4.61 -1.10 -0.61
N PHE A 58 -5.71 -1.45 0.05
CA PHE A 58 -5.79 -2.66 0.86
C PHE A 58 -5.64 -3.91 0.00
N THR A 59 -6.28 -3.95 -1.17
CA THR A 59 -6.10 -5.06 -2.11
C THR A 59 -4.63 -5.19 -2.54
N GLU A 60 -3.98 -4.08 -2.88
CA GLU A 60 -2.55 -4.07 -3.22
C GLU A 60 -1.68 -4.58 -2.06
N LEU A 61 -1.95 -4.15 -0.83
CA LEU A 61 -1.23 -4.62 0.35
C LEU A 61 -1.42 -6.12 0.59
N ILE A 62 -2.63 -6.64 0.36
CA ILE A 62 -2.91 -8.09 0.48
C ILE A 62 -2.12 -8.87 -0.56
N LEU A 63 -2.15 -8.44 -1.83
CA LEU A 63 -1.38 -9.10 -2.90
C LEU A 63 0.12 -9.11 -2.59
N ASN A 64 0.66 -7.97 -2.15
CA ASN A 64 2.06 -7.87 -1.73
C ASN A 64 2.35 -8.78 -0.53
N ALA A 65 1.43 -8.89 0.42
CA ALA A 65 1.58 -9.77 1.58
C ALA A 65 1.59 -11.25 1.16
N GLU A 66 0.73 -11.66 0.23
CA GLU A 66 0.70 -13.02 -0.32
C GLU A 66 2.00 -13.36 -1.06
N GLU A 67 2.52 -12.46 -1.89
CA GLU A 67 3.81 -12.64 -2.57
C GLU A 67 4.98 -12.72 -1.59
N ASN A 68 4.96 -11.89 -0.54
CA ASN A 68 5.97 -11.91 0.51
C ASN A 68 5.92 -13.20 1.31
N GLU A 69 4.73 -13.70 1.66
CA GLU A 69 4.55 -14.95 2.37
C GLU A 69 5.06 -16.14 1.54
N ALA A 70 4.71 -16.19 0.25
CA ALA A 70 5.22 -17.22 -0.67
C ALA A 70 6.76 -17.19 -0.76
N THR A 71 7.36 -16.00 -0.77
CA THR A 71 8.83 -15.86 -0.76
C THR A 71 9.43 -16.30 0.57
N ALA A 72 8.82 -15.92 1.70
CA ALA A 72 9.26 -16.31 3.03
C ALA A 72 9.22 -17.84 3.21
N GLU A 73 8.14 -18.49 2.75
CA GLU A 73 8.03 -19.95 2.78
C GLU A 73 9.13 -20.61 1.93
N LYS A 74 9.39 -20.11 0.72
CA LYS A 74 10.47 -20.64 -0.14
C LYS A 74 11.83 -20.55 0.56
N VAL A 75 12.15 -19.43 1.21
CA VAL A 75 13.42 -19.23 1.93
C VAL A 75 13.48 -20.11 3.17
N HIS A 76 12.37 -20.24 3.91
CA HIS A 76 12.30 -21.08 5.11
C HIS A 76 12.55 -22.55 4.77
N ARG A 77 11.87 -23.08 3.74
CA ARG A 77 12.06 -24.45 3.25
C ARG A 77 13.48 -24.70 2.76
N LEU A 78 14.08 -23.75 2.04
CA LEU A 78 15.49 -23.81 1.66
C LEU A 78 16.38 -23.92 2.90
N THR A 79 16.18 -23.07 3.89
CA THR A 79 16.97 -23.03 5.13
C THR A 79 16.91 -24.37 5.87
N ILE A 80 15.72 -24.95 6.03
CA ILE A 80 15.55 -26.27 6.66
C ILE A 80 16.31 -27.35 5.87
N GLY A 81 16.19 -27.35 4.54
CA GLY A 81 16.88 -28.32 3.69
C GLY A 81 18.40 -28.21 3.76
N LEU A 82 18.94 -26.99 3.84
CA LEU A 82 20.38 -26.75 4.02
C LEU A 82 20.85 -27.21 5.40
N LEU A 83 20.09 -26.96 6.47
CA LEU A 83 20.42 -27.40 7.84
C LEU A 83 20.38 -28.93 7.98
N GLY A 84 19.54 -29.62 7.21
CA GLY A 84 19.44 -31.08 7.22
C GLY A 84 20.52 -31.81 6.40
N ALA A 85 21.36 -31.08 5.65
CA ALA A 85 22.35 -31.70 4.78
C ALA A 85 23.55 -32.28 5.59
N PRO A 86 23.87 -33.57 5.46
CA PRO A 86 24.89 -34.23 6.28
C PRO A 86 26.32 -33.90 5.84
N ASN A 87 26.51 -33.40 4.62
CA ASN A 87 27.81 -33.02 4.09
C ASN A 87 27.68 -31.94 3.02
N PHE A 88 28.81 -31.35 2.64
CA PHE A 88 28.86 -30.24 1.70
C PHE A 88 28.36 -30.60 0.29
N GLU A 89 28.61 -31.82 -0.17
CA GLU A 89 28.18 -32.27 -1.50
C GLU A 89 26.65 -32.34 -1.58
N GLN A 90 26.00 -32.92 -0.58
CA GLN A 90 24.54 -32.96 -0.48
C GLN A 90 23.94 -31.57 -0.30
N LEU A 91 24.60 -30.68 0.47
CA LEU A 91 24.18 -29.29 0.62
C LEU A 91 24.21 -28.56 -0.72
N ASN A 92 25.31 -28.64 -1.47
CA ASN A 92 25.45 -27.97 -2.76
C ASN A 92 24.47 -28.51 -3.80
N ALA A 93 24.24 -29.83 -3.83
CA ALA A 93 23.26 -30.47 -4.71
C ALA A 93 21.83 -30.01 -4.38
N HIS A 94 21.48 -29.99 -3.09
CA HIS A 94 20.18 -29.52 -2.62
C HIS A 94 19.97 -28.04 -2.95
N LEU A 95 20.95 -27.18 -2.68
CA LEU A 95 20.91 -25.75 -3.01
C LEU A 95 20.68 -25.52 -4.52
N SER A 96 21.49 -26.18 -5.36
CA SER A 96 21.42 -26.00 -6.81
C SER A 96 20.09 -26.48 -7.39
N ALA A 97 19.56 -27.60 -6.89
CA ALA A 97 18.23 -28.08 -7.28
C ALA A 97 17.13 -27.13 -6.83
N TYR A 98 17.17 -26.66 -5.58
CA TYR A 98 16.15 -25.78 -5.03
C TYR A 98 16.10 -24.41 -5.74
N LEU A 99 17.26 -23.83 -6.05
CA LEU A 99 17.35 -22.57 -6.80
C LEU A 99 16.80 -22.71 -8.23
N ARG A 100 17.05 -23.84 -8.88
CA ARG A 100 16.47 -24.11 -10.21
C ARG A 100 14.96 -24.27 -10.15
N ASP A 101 14.47 -25.07 -9.21
CA ASP A 101 13.06 -25.49 -9.20
C ASP A 101 12.11 -24.42 -8.63
N TYR A 102 12.57 -23.60 -7.66
CA TYR A 102 11.70 -22.64 -6.94
C TYR A 102 12.05 -21.17 -7.16
N PHE A 103 13.27 -20.86 -7.61
CA PHE A 103 13.75 -19.50 -7.91
C PHE A 103 13.99 -19.27 -9.41
N GLU A 104 13.75 -20.27 -10.27
CA GLU A 104 13.93 -20.18 -11.72
C GLU A 104 15.37 -19.76 -12.12
N LEU A 105 16.36 -20.19 -11.33
CA LEU A 105 17.78 -19.92 -11.57
C LEU A 105 18.46 -21.18 -12.14
N PRO A 106 18.49 -21.37 -13.48
CA PRO A 106 18.98 -22.61 -14.09
C PRO A 106 20.49 -22.80 -13.91
N ASP A 107 21.27 -21.73 -13.99
CA ASP A 107 22.73 -21.75 -13.88
C ASP A 107 23.19 -21.13 -12.55
N SER A 108 23.06 -21.89 -11.46
CA SER A 108 23.56 -21.49 -10.15
C SER A 108 24.89 -22.18 -9.81
N GLN A 109 25.83 -21.44 -9.24
CA GLN A 109 27.10 -21.96 -8.73
C GLN A 109 27.36 -21.42 -7.32
N LEU A 110 27.69 -22.32 -6.40
CA LEU A 110 28.17 -21.95 -5.07
C LEU A 110 29.70 -21.81 -5.09
N LYS A 111 30.19 -20.61 -4.82
CA LYS A 111 31.62 -20.36 -4.60
C LYS A 111 31.89 -20.20 -3.11
N LEU A 112 32.82 -21.00 -2.60
CA LEU A 112 33.30 -20.88 -1.24
C LEU A 112 34.66 -20.18 -1.25
N TRP A 113 34.83 -19.21 -0.34
CA TRP A 113 36.12 -18.63 -0.04
C TRP A 113 36.53 -19.09 1.34
N SER A 114 37.64 -19.82 1.41
CA SER A 114 38.29 -20.20 2.64
C SER A 114 39.50 -19.30 2.82
N SER A 115 39.50 -18.48 3.88
CA SER A 115 40.72 -17.86 4.39
C SER A 115 41.48 -18.93 5.17
N SER A 116 42.24 -19.78 4.48
CA SER A 116 43.27 -20.57 5.15
C SER A 116 44.43 -19.63 5.48
N SER A 117 44.26 -18.89 6.57
CA SER A 117 45.34 -18.21 7.27
C SER A 117 45.40 -18.79 8.67
N LEU A 118 46.04 -19.95 8.78
CA LEU A 118 46.99 -20.34 9.83
C LEU A 118 47.23 -21.86 9.71
N LEU A 119 48.40 -22.18 9.18
CA LEU A 119 49.11 -23.44 9.42
C LEU A 119 49.35 -23.64 10.92
#